data_AF-A0AAW9RP86-F1
#
_entry.id   AF-A0AAW9RP86-F1
#
_cell.length_a   1.000
_cell.length_b   1.000
_cell.length_c   1.000
_cell.angle_alpha   90.00
_cell.angle_beta   90.00
_cell.angle_gamma   90.00
#
_symmetry.space_group_name_H-M   'P 1'
#
loop_
_entity.id
_entity.type
_entity.pdbx_description
1 polymer ?
#
loop_
_entity_poly.entity_id
_entity_poly.type
_entity_poly.pdbx_seq_one_letter_code
_entity_poly.pdbx_strand_id
1 'polypeptide(L)' 'MWKLALAICSALTLTGCVSNAPATVEAECRLFTDPGFAVRGAEPRDQRWISRTQEIGIRSCGWDRPG' A
#
# COMPACT_ATOMS: atom_id res chain seq x y z
N MET A 1 -34.11 13.31 23.43
CA MET A 1 -33.73 13.19 22.01
C MET A 1 -32.26 13.57 21.77
N TRP A 2 -31.81 14.77 22.15
CA TRP A 2 -30.41 15.24 22.00
C TRP A 2 -29.32 14.28 22.56
N LYS A 3 -29.51 13.74 23.77
CA LYS A 3 -28.53 12.82 24.39
C LYS A 3 -28.30 11.55 23.57
N LEU A 4 -29.34 11.08 22.87
CA LEU A 4 -29.28 9.87 22.04
C LEU A 4 -28.54 10.15 20.73
N ALA A 5 -28.81 11.30 20.11
CA ALA A 5 -28.10 11.76 18.92
C ALA A 5 -26.60 11.96 19.19
N LEU A 6 -26.25 12.55 20.35
CA LEU A 6 -24.86 12.73 20.76
C LEU A 6 -24.15 11.38 20.94
N ALA A 7 -24.80 10.40 21.57
CA ALA A 7 -24.23 9.07 21.77
C ALA A 7 -23.99 8.34 20.43
N ILE A 8 -24.91 8.46 19.48
CA ILE A 8 -24.79 7.85 18.14
C ILE A 8 -23.65 8.52 17.35
N CYS A 9 -23.57 9.85 17.36
CA CYS A 9 -22.49 10.58 16.70
C CYS A 9 -21.11 10.20 17.27
N SER A 10 -21.00 10.09 18.60
CA SER A 10 -19.75 9.67 19.25
C SER A 10 -19.38 8.20 18.95
N ALA A 11 -20.37 7.31 18.81
CA ALA A 11 -20.10 5.92 18.44
C ALA A 11 -19.58 5.79 17.00
N LEU A 12 -20.10 6.59 16.06
CA LEU A 12 -19.69 6.58 14.65
C LEU A 12 -18.27 7.11 14.45
N THR A 13 -17.79 8.04 15.28
CA THR A 13 -16.41 8.54 15.19
C THR A 13 -15.38 7.53 15.70
N LEU A 14 -15.78 6.64 16.61
CA LEU A 14 -14.90 5.59 17.15
C LEU A 14 -14.70 4.40 16.19
N THR A 15 -15.62 4.18 15.24
CA THR A 15 -15.48 3.07 14.27
C THR A 15 -14.42 3.31 13.19
N GLY A 16 -13.90 4.54 13.05
CA GLY A 16 -12.89 4.89 12.03
C GLY A 16 -11.46 4.45 12.36
N CYS A 17 -11.15 4.08 13.61
CA CYS A 17 -9.79 3.69 14.03
C CYS A 17 -9.48 2.19 13.89
N VAL A 18 -10.38 1.38 13.32
CA VAL A 18 -10.20 -0.08 13.16
C VAL A 18 -9.38 -0.41 11.90
N SER A 19 -8.25 0.26 11.69
CA SER A 19 -7.26 -0.22 10.73
C SER A 19 -6.44 -1.34 11.39
N ASN A 20 -6.88 -2.59 11.23
CA ASN A 20 -6.28 -3.77 11.88
C ASN A 20 -5.00 -4.30 11.20
N ALA A 21 -4.52 -3.66 10.15
CA ALA A 21 -3.27 -4.07 9.52
C ALA A 21 -2.10 -3.38 10.24
N PRO A 22 -1.09 -4.13 10.72
CA PRO A 22 0.11 -3.53 11.29
C PRO A 22 0.80 -2.68 10.20
N ALA A 23 1.28 -1.49 10.55
CA ALA A 23 2.03 -0.60 9.65
C ALA A 23 3.42 -1.20 9.35
N THR A 24 3.44 -2.27 8.56
CA THR A 24 4.61 -3.06 8.18
C THR A 24 4.71 -3.07 6.67
N VAL A 25 5.94 -3.15 6.16
CA VAL A 25 6.18 -3.18 4.71
C VAL A 25 5.43 -4.35 4.08
N GLU A 26 5.42 -5.54 4.71
CA GLU A 26 4.66 -6.68 4.19
C GLU A 26 3.14 -6.45 4.14
N ALA A 27 2.54 -5.82 5.17
CA ALA A 27 1.11 -5.56 5.18
C ALA A 27 0.68 -4.52 4.13
N GLU A 28 1.57 -3.57 3.81
CA GLU A 28 1.34 -2.58 2.76
C GLU A 28 1.49 -3.16 1.36
N CYS A 29 2.23 -4.27 1.17
CA CYS A 29 2.38 -4.93 -0.13
C CYS A 29 1.03 -5.31 -0.79
N ARG A 30 -0.05 -5.47 -0.02
CA ARG A 30 -1.42 -5.68 -0.56
C ARG A 30 -1.95 -4.50 -1.38
N LEU A 31 -1.40 -3.29 -1.19
CA LEU A 31 -1.78 -2.07 -1.91
C LEU A 31 -0.94 -1.87 -3.18
N PHE A 32 0.23 -2.52 -3.26
CA PHE A 32 1.15 -2.38 -4.37
C PHE A 32 1.07 -3.60 -5.29
N THR A 33 0.69 -3.39 -6.54
CA THR A 33 0.69 -4.44 -7.57
C THR A 33 2.04 -4.46 -8.27
N ASP A 34 2.55 -5.65 -8.60
CA ASP A 34 3.73 -5.79 -9.46
C ASP A 34 3.43 -5.13 -10.83
N PRO A 35 4.11 -4.02 -11.18
CA PRO A 35 3.85 -3.35 -12.45
C PRO A 35 4.40 -4.14 -13.66
N GLY A 36 5.17 -5.21 -13.41
CA GLY A 36 5.97 -5.91 -14.41
C GLY A 36 7.08 -5.03 -14.98
N PHE A 37 8.06 -5.63 -15.65
CA PHE A 37 9.10 -4.87 -16.37
C PHE A 37 8.58 -4.24 -17.68
N ALA A 38 7.25 -4.19 -17.86
CA ALA A 38 6.61 -3.57 -19.02
C ALA A 38 6.81 -2.04 -19.04
N VAL A 39 7.05 -1.42 -17.88
CA VAL A 39 7.34 0.01 -17.77
C VAL A 39 8.79 0.24 -18.19
N ARG A 40 9.00 0.63 -19.46
CA ARG A 40 10.31 1.11 -19.93
C ARG A 40 10.40 2.61 -19.69
N GLY A 41 11.17 3.00 -18.67
CA GLY A 41 11.50 4.41 -18.44
C GLY A 41 12.14 5.04 -19.68
N ALA A 42 11.73 6.26 -20.01
CA ALA A 42 12.22 6.98 -21.20
C ALA A 42 13.68 7.41 -21.03
N GLU A 43 14.06 7.79 -19.81
CA GLU A 43 15.42 8.20 -19.48
C GLU A 43 16.18 7.10 -18.70
N PRO A 44 17.53 7.08 -18.77
CA PRO A 44 18.34 6.17 -17.96
C PRO A 44 18.08 6.28 -16.45
N ARG A 45 17.68 7.47 -15.97
CA ARG A 45 17.33 7.69 -14.57
C ARG A 45 16.05 6.93 -14.19
N ASP A 46 15.04 6.98 -15.04
CA ASP A 46 13.77 6.30 -14.81
C ASP A 46 13.95 4.79 -14.83
N GLN A 47 14.76 4.28 -15.76
CA GLN A 47 15.10 2.86 -15.80
C GLN A 47 15.76 2.39 -14.50
N ARG A 48 16.71 3.16 -13.96
CA ARG A 48 17.31 2.86 -12.65
C ARG A 48 16.30 2.89 -11.52
N TRP A 49 15.39 3.87 -11.54
CA TRP A 49 14.32 3.97 -10.53
C TRP A 49 13.36 2.79 -10.60
N ILE A 50 12.95 2.39 -11.80
CA ILE A 50 12.07 1.23 -12.05
C ILE A 50 12.74 -0.05 -11.59
N SER A 51 13.96 -0.34 -12.05
CA SER A 51 14.71 -1.52 -11.64
C SER A 51 14.87 -1.59 -10.13
N ARG A 52 15.21 -0.48 -9.46
CA ARG A 52 15.37 -0.45 -8.01
C ARG A 52 14.06 -0.71 -7.28
N THR A 53 12.95 -0.15 -7.77
CA THR A 53 11.60 -0.37 -7.23
C THR A 53 11.20 -1.85 -7.37
N GLN A 54 11.46 -2.45 -8.54
CA GLN A 54 11.20 -3.86 -8.78
C GLN A 54 12.02 -4.77 -7.87
N GLU A 55 13.32 -4.52 -7.71
CA GLU A 55 14.17 -5.30 -6.81
C GLU A 55 13.77 -5.15 -5.32
N ILE A 56 13.17 -4.03 -4.94
CA ILE A 56 12.59 -3.86 -3.60
C ILE A 56 11.31 -4.69 -3.49
N GLY A 57 10.40 -4.60 -4.46
CA GLY A 57 9.16 -5.38 -4.45
C GLY A 57 9.38 -6.90 -4.52
N ILE A 58 10.39 -7.38 -5.25
CA ILE A 58 10.79 -8.80 -5.24
C ILE A 58 11.23 -9.22 -3.84
N ARG A 59 12.06 -8.41 -3.16
CA ARG A 59 12.60 -8.75 -1.83
C ARG A 59 11.60 -8.56 -0.69
N SER A 60 10.73 -7.57 -0.78
CA SER A 60 9.82 -7.16 0.30
C SER A 60 8.41 -7.69 0.12
N CYS A 61 7.93 -7.82 -1.11
CA CYS A 61 6.55 -8.19 -1.44
C CYS A 61 6.45 -9.52 -2.21
N GLY A 62 7.57 -10.16 -2.55
CA GLY A 62 7.58 -11.43 -3.28
C GLY A 62 7.12 -11.33 -4.73
N TRP A 63 7.31 -10.16 -5.38
CA TRP A 63 7.04 -10.02 -6.81
C TRP A 63 7.89 -10.98 -7.64
N ASP A 64 7.38 -11.37 -8.80
CA ASP A 64 8.06 -12.33 -9.67
C ASP A 64 9.22 -11.66 -10.41
N ARG A 65 10.33 -12.40 -10.53
CA ARG A 65 11.44 -12.00 -11.38
C ARG A 65 11.17 -12.54 -12.79
N PRO A 66 11.04 -11.70 -13.84
CA PRO A 66 11.01 -12.21 -15.19
C PRO A 66 12.34 -12.87 -15.52
N GLY A 67 12.27 -14.12 -16.01
CA GLY A 67 13.39 -14.91 -16.49
C GLY A 67 13.64 -14.74 -17.99
#